data_AF-A0A1G5FPS7-F1
#
_entry.id   AF-A0A1G5FPS7-F1
#
_cell.length_a   1.000
_cell.length_b   1.000
_cell.length_c   1.000
_cell.angle_alpha   90.00
_cell.angle_beta   90.00
_cell.angle_gamma   90.00
#
_symmetry.space_group_name_H-M   'P 1'
#
loop_
_entity.id
_entity.type
_entity.pdbx_description
1 polymer ?
#
loop_
_entity_poly.entity_id
_entity_poly.type
_entity_poly.pdbx_seq_one_letter_code
_entity_poly.pdbx_strand_id
1 'polypeptide(L)'
;MIFKNIVKVKQMVDYQKTIEEIHESILREENKGEIASYIPELAQVNPEKFGIHLLMANGKSYGTGDSKTKFSIQSISKVLSLTLAYKSEGDSIWKRVGVEPSGNPYNSLVQLEDHKGKPRNPLINAGALVICDILVSKFKDPAKEFLDFVHSICSKDNVGYDMSVAKSEKSVGYRNIALCYYLKSFDNIENDPEEVLDFYFTMCSLEMSCENLSRAFMFLVKDSFKTTNNEQLISPKKADRINAIMQTCGFYDESGEFAFMVGLPGKSGVGGGIVALHPEKYCIAVWSPLLNKKGNSYRGMKALQQFTTKTESTIF
;
A
#
# COMPACT_ATOMS: atom_id res chain seq x y z
N MET A 1 26.62 18.28 -46.57
CA MET A 1 26.77 17.58 -45.28
C MET A 1 25.36 17.28 -44.78
N ILE A 2 24.84 16.10 -45.07
CA ILE A 2 23.45 15.72 -44.79
C ILE A 2 23.42 15.09 -43.38
N PHE A 3 22.82 15.79 -42.43
CA PHE A 3 22.54 15.25 -41.10
C PHE A 3 21.48 14.15 -41.23
N LYS A 4 21.89 12.89 -41.07
CA LYS A 4 20.97 11.76 -40.88
C LYS A 4 20.35 11.89 -39.49
N ASN A 5 19.07 12.25 -39.42
CA ASN A 5 18.25 12.07 -38.24
C ASN A 5 18.13 10.57 -37.95
N ILE A 6 18.97 10.06 -37.05
CA ILE A 6 18.79 8.73 -36.46
C ILE A 6 17.63 8.86 -35.48
N VAL A 7 16.42 8.54 -35.93
CA VAL A 7 15.31 8.22 -35.03
C VAL A 7 15.73 6.97 -34.27
N LYS A 8 16.15 7.12 -33.01
CA LYS A 8 16.28 5.98 -32.08
C LYS A 8 14.89 5.35 -31.97
N VAL A 9 14.67 4.25 -32.67
CA VAL A 9 13.52 3.38 -32.43
C VAL A 9 13.68 2.89 -30.98
N LYS A 10 12.90 3.44 -30.05
CA LYS A 10 12.87 2.96 -28.68
C LYS A 10 12.38 1.51 -28.75
N GLN A 11 13.27 0.57 -28.48
CA GLN A 11 12.94 -0.85 -28.50
C GLN A 11 11.77 -1.07 -27.53
N MET A 12 10.69 -1.72 -27.99
CA MET A 12 9.57 -2.03 -27.11
C MET A 12 10.08 -2.92 -25.98
N VAL A 13 9.83 -2.50 -24.75
CA VAL A 13 10.20 -3.26 -23.55
C VAL A 13 9.40 -4.55 -23.52
N ASP A 14 10.10 -5.69 -23.46
CA ASP A 14 9.48 -6.98 -23.16
C ASP A 14 9.29 -7.10 -21.65
N TYR A 15 8.10 -6.71 -21.18
CA TYR A 15 7.80 -6.66 -19.75
C TYR A 15 7.83 -8.04 -19.09
N GLN A 16 7.38 -9.10 -19.77
CA GLN A 16 7.40 -10.45 -19.19
C GLN A 16 8.85 -10.91 -18.96
N LYS A 17 9.68 -10.81 -20.00
CA LYS A 17 11.10 -11.15 -19.89
C LYS A 17 11.80 -10.28 -18.84
N THR A 18 11.47 -8.99 -18.78
CA THR A 18 12.06 -8.07 -17.80
C THR A 18 11.78 -8.50 -16.37
N ILE A 19 10.52 -8.83 -16.02
CA ILE A 19 10.18 -9.24 -14.64
C ILE A 19 10.75 -10.62 -14.30
N GLU A 20 10.87 -11.54 -15.27
CA GLU A 20 11.51 -12.84 -15.09
C GLU A 20 13.01 -12.71 -14.80
N GLU A 21 13.73 -11.91 -15.59
CA GLU A 21 15.16 -11.64 -15.36
C GLU A 21 15.42 -11.01 -13.98
N ILE A 22 14.56 -10.07 -13.56
CA ILE A 22 14.65 -9.45 -12.23
C ILE A 22 14.38 -10.49 -11.15
N HIS A 23 13.34 -11.31 -11.33
CA HIS A 23 12.98 -12.35 -10.37
C HIS A 23 14.15 -13.32 -10.14
N GLU A 24 14.74 -13.83 -11.23
CA GLU A 24 15.90 -14.72 -11.17
C GLU A 24 17.13 -14.04 -10.56
N SER A 25 17.42 -12.79 -10.96
CA SER A 25 18.57 -12.04 -10.44
C SER A 25 18.47 -11.87 -8.92
N ILE A 26 17.30 -11.51 -8.42
CA ILE A 26 17.06 -11.28 -6.99
C ILE A 26 17.09 -12.59 -6.19
N LEU A 27 16.66 -13.71 -6.76
CA LEU A 27 16.78 -15.02 -6.10
C LEU A 27 18.23 -15.50 -5.95
N ARG A 28 19.15 -15.06 -6.82
CA ARG A 28 20.58 -15.37 -6.70
C ARG A 28 21.30 -14.52 -5.65
N GLU A 29 20.67 -13.42 -5.21
CA GLU A 29 21.20 -12.56 -4.15
C GLU A 29 20.80 -13.08 -2.76
N GLU A 30 21.69 -12.88 -1.80
CA GLU A 30 21.39 -13.12 -0.39
C GLU A 30 20.23 -12.22 0.09
N ASN A 31 19.21 -12.83 0.70
CA ASN A 31 18.11 -12.10 1.33
C ASN A 31 18.48 -11.73 2.77
N LYS A 32 18.86 -10.48 2.99
CA LYS A 32 19.30 -9.95 4.30
C LYS A 32 18.14 -9.42 5.16
N GLY A 33 16.90 -9.70 4.77
CA GLY A 33 15.74 -9.33 5.54
C GLY A 33 15.46 -10.30 6.68
N GLU A 34 14.57 -9.90 7.58
CA GLU A 34 14.10 -10.69 8.71
C GLU A 34 12.58 -10.84 8.64
N ILE A 35 12.06 -11.99 9.08
CA ILE A 35 10.62 -12.23 9.09
C ILE A 35 9.96 -11.36 10.15
N ALA A 36 8.77 -10.82 9.86
CA ALA A 36 8.00 -10.07 10.84
C ALA A 36 7.45 -11.00 11.93
N SER A 37 8.23 -11.22 12.99
CA SER A 37 7.94 -12.21 14.03
C SER A 37 7.07 -11.70 15.17
N TYR A 38 6.82 -10.38 15.25
CA TYR A 38 6.02 -9.80 16.32
C TYR A 38 4.52 -10.05 16.17
N ILE A 39 4.05 -10.44 14.97
CA ILE A 39 2.71 -11.01 14.74
C ILE A 39 2.93 -12.51 14.47
N PRO A 40 2.56 -13.40 15.40
CA PRO A 40 2.84 -14.84 15.28
C PRO A 40 2.46 -15.48 13.93
N GLU A 41 1.35 -15.06 13.33
CA GLU A 41 0.82 -15.60 12.06
C GLU A 41 1.71 -15.21 10.88
N LEU A 42 2.32 -14.02 10.91
CA LEU A 42 3.27 -13.60 9.88
C LEU A 42 4.60 -14.38 9.99
N ALA A 43 4.96 -14.83 11.20
CA ALA A 43 6.16 -15.63 11.43
C ALA A 43 6.10 -17.02 10.79
N GLN A 44 4.90 -17.52 10.45
CA GLN A 44 4.70 -18.84 9.84
C GLN A 44 4.83 -18.82 8.31
N VAL A 45 4.93 -17.65 7.70
CA VAL A 45 5.03 -17.51 6.25
C VAL A 45 6.39 -17.99 5.75
N ASN A 46 6.40 -18.79 4.69
CA ASN A 46 7.65 -19.27 4.09
C ASN A 46 8.53 -18.09 3.62
N PRO A 47 9.73 -17.90 4.19
CA PRO A 47 10.58 -16.73 3.92
C PRO A 47 11.14 -16.68 2.49
N GLU A 48 11.17 -17.81 1.78
CA GLU A 48 11.71 -17.88 0.42
C GLU A 48 10.72 -17.46 -0.67
N LYS A 49 9.46 -17.19 -0.31
CA LYS A 49 8.45 -16.75 -1.26
C LYS A 49 8.84 -15.43 -1.92
N PHE A 50 8.66 -15.36 -3.23
CA PHE A 50 8.91 -14.16 -4.00
C PHE A 50 8.05 -14.12 -5.28
N GLY A 51 7.20 -13.12 -5.39
CA GLY A 51 6.31 -12.91 -6.53
C GLY A 51 6.29 -11.48 -7.03
N ILE A 52 6.14 -11.31 -8.34
CA ILE A 52 6.01 -10.01 -9.01
C ILE A 52 4.81 -10.07 -9.96
N HIS A 53 3.95 -9.05 -9.91
CA HIS A 53 2.87 -8.87 -10.89
C HIS A 53 2.80 -7.43 -11.38
N LEU A 54 2.75 -7.25 -12.70
CA LEU A 54 2.65 -5.96 -13.39
C LEU A 54 1.33 -5.92 -14.18
N LEU A 55 0.57 -4.85 -14.01
CA LEU A 55 -0.64 -4.58 -14.77
C LEU A 55 -0.52 -3.22 -15.47
N MET A 56 -0.53 -3.26 -16.79
CA MET A 56 -0.41 -2.07 -17.63
C MET A 56 -1.76 -1.34 -17.73
N ALA A 57 -1.72 -0.03 -17.96
CA ALA A 57 -2.90 0.79 -18.19
C ALA A 57 -3.73 0.29 -19.39
N ASN A 58 -3.10 -0.32 -20.40
CA ASN A 58 -3.80 -0.93 -21.54
C ASN A 58 -4.45 -2.31 -21.25
N GLY A 59 -4.37 -2.80 -20.01
CA GLY A 59 -4.96 -4.06 -19.57
C GLY A 59 -4.06 -5.29 -19.73
N LYS A 60 -2.87 -5.17 -20.33
CA LYS A 60 -1.91 -6.28 -20.38
C LYS A 60 -1.36 -6.56 -18.99
N SER A 61 -1.36 -7.83 -18.58
CA SER A 61 -0.85 -8.29 -17.28
C SER A 61 0.30 -9.26 -17.44
N TYR A 62 1.29 -9.16 -16.55
CA TYR A 62 2.49 -9.98 -16.52
C TYR A 62 2.76 -10.43 -15.10
N GLY A 63 3.18 -11.68 -14.91
CA GLY A 63 3.44 -12.23 -13.58
C GLY A 63 4.56 -13.25 -13.59
N THR A 64 5.28 -13.36 -12.47
CA THR A 64 6.31 -14.37 -12.26
C THR A 64 6.41 -14.77 -10.78
N GLY A 65 6.96 -15.95 -10.51
CA GLY A 65 7.11 -16.51 -9.17
C GLY A 65 5.78 -16.68 -8.44
N ASP A 66 5.78 -16.39 -7.13
CA ASP A 66 4.64 -16.53 -6.23
C ASP A 66 3.59 -15.40 -6.36
N SER A 67 3.47 -14.79 -7.54
CA SER A 67 2.61 -13.61 -7.80
C SER A 67 1.12 -13.80 -7.50
N LYS A 68 0.66 -15.06 -7.43
CA LYS A 68 -0.73 -15.43 -7.14
C LYS A 68 -0.93 -15.96 -5.71
N THR A 69 0.14 -16.08 -4.93
CA THR A 69 0.04 -16.48 -3.52
C THR A 69 -0.55 -15.31 -2.72
N LYS A 70 -1.53 -15.61 -1.87
CA LYS A 70 -2.15 -14.61 -1.00
C LYS A 70 -1.32 -14.39 0.26
N PHE A 71 -1.39 -13.17 0.76
CA PHE A 71 -0.81 -12.76 2.02
C PHE A 71 -1.63 -11.61 2.60
N SER A 72 -1.54 -11.42 3.92
CA SER A 72 -2.12 -10.24 4.58
C SER A 72 -1.42 -8.97 4.09
N ILE A 73 -2.16 -8.07 3.45
CA ILE A 73 -1.59 -6.87 2.83
C ILE A 73 -1.18 -5.80 3.86
N GLN A 74 -1.64 -5.93 5.10
CA GLN A 74 -1.21 -5.09 6.22
C GLN A 74 -1.35 -3.60 5.88
N SER A 75 -0.38 -2.76 6.20
CA SER A 75 -0.38 -1.32 5.94
C SER A 75 -0.69 -0.88 4.49
N ILE A 76 -0.68 -1.77 3.49
CA ILE A 76 -1.15 -1.45 2.14
C ILE A 76 -2.66 -1.09 2.16
N SER A 77 -3.43 -1.72 3.05
CA SER A 77 -4.87 -1.46 3.21
C SER A 77 -5.18 -0.02 3.61
N LYS A 78 -4.23 0.71 4.20
CA LYS A 78 -4.38 2.13 4.59
C LYS A 78 -4.65 3.05 3.39
N VAL A 79 -4.12 2.72 2.21
CA VAL A 79 -4.41 3.49 0.99
C VAL A 79 -5.86 3.25 0.55
N LEU A 80 -6.32 2.01 0.65
CA LEU A 80 -7.68 1.62 0.28
C LEU A 80 -8.69 2.27 1.25
N SER A 81 -8.45 2.23 2.57
CA SER A 81 -9.35 2.85 3.54
C SER A 81 -9.34 4.37 3.44
N LEU A 82 -8.18 4.98 3.21
CA LEU A 82 -8.08 6.40 2.86
C LEU A 82 -8.93 6.73 1.64
N THR A 83 -8.87 5.91 0.60
CA THR A 83 -9.64 6.11 -0.63
C THR A 83 -11.15 6.07 -0.35
N LEU A 84 -11.60 5.08 0.43
CA LEU A 84 -13.01 4.95 0.80
C LEU A 84 -13.50 6.14 1.64
N ALA A 85 -12.72 6.55 2.65
CA ALA A 85 -13.04 7.71 3.47
C ALA A 85 -13.04 9.00 2.62
N TYR A 86 -12.05 9.16 1.73
CA TYR A 86 -11.95 10.34 0.89
C TYR A 86 -13.04 10.43 -0.19
N LYS A 87 -13.53 9.26 -0.66
CA LYS A 87 -14.73 9.17 -1.49
C LYS A 87 -15.96 9.63 -0.73
N SER A 88 -16.15 9.16 0.50
CA SER A 88 -17.34 9.44 1.31
C SER A 88 -17.41 10.88 1.82
N GLU A 89 -16.32 11.37 2.40
CA GLU A 89 -16.30 12.61 3.19
C GLU A 89 -15.66 13.79 2.45
N GLY A 90 -14.93 13.51 1.36
CA GLY A 90 -14.23 14.55 0.61
C GLY A 90 -13.15 15.23 1.44
N ASP A 91 -12.94 16.53 1.21
CA ASP A 91 -11.81 17.26 1.81
C ASP A 91 -11.94 17.48 3.34
N SER A 92 -13.08 17.12 3.95
CA SER A 92 -13.27 17.24 5.41
C SER A 92 -12.32 16.35 6.21
N ILE A 93 -11.88 15.21 5.66
CA ILE A 93 -10.95 14.28 6.33
C ILE A 93 -9.63 14.98 6.71
N TRP A 94 -9.21 15.97 5.91
CA TRP A 94 -7.95 16.71 6.11
C TRP A 94 -7.99 17.64 7.31
N LYS A 95 -9.16 17.84 7.92
CA LYS A 95 -9.27 18.53 9.22
C LYS A 95 -8.70 17.65 10.34
N ARG A 96 -8.90 16.33 10.26
CA ARG A 96 -8.56 15.35 11.30
C ARG A 96 -7.21 14.65 11.09
N VAL A 97 -6.71 14.62 9.85
CA VAL A 97 -5.38 14.07 9.51
C VAL A 97 -4.65 14.98 8.51
N GLY A 98 -3.33 15.08 8.61
CA GLY A 98 -2.49 15.84 7.69
C GLY A 98 -2.18 15.09 6.39
N VAL A 99 -1.23 15.63 5.62
CA VAL A 99 -0.75 15.04 4.35
C VAL A 99 0.78 15.00 4.24
N GLU A 100 1.49 15.40 5.30
CA GLU A 100 2.95 15.57 5.28
C GLU A 100 3.67 14.34 5.88
N PRO A 101 4.92 14.07 5.48
CA PRO A 101 5.74 13.09 6.17
C PRO A 101 5.93 13.47 7.64
N SER A 102 6.14 12.46 8.49
CA SER A 102 6.34 12.65 9.92
C SER A 102 7.75 13.14 10.26
N GLY A 103 8.77 12.77 9.49
CA GLY A 103 10.19 13.06 9.79
C GLY A 103 10.75 12.31 11.02
N ASN A 104 9.87 11.87 11.92
CA ASN A 104 10.10 10.98 13.06
C ASN A 104 9.52 9.58 12.78
N PRO A 105 9.93 8.55 13.54
CA PRO A 105 9.37 7.21 13.44
C PRO A 105 7.83 7.22 13.48
N TYR A 106 7.21 6.37 12.67
CA TYR A 106 5.76 6.35 12.42
C TYR A 106 4.87 6.11 13.67
N ASN A 107 5.46 5.71 14.80
CA ASN A 107 4.81 5.43 16.07
C ASN A 107 5.15 6.46 17.17
N SER A 108 5.73 7.62 16.83
CA SER A 108 6.09 8.65 17.80
C SER A 108 4.85 9.35 18.38
N LEU A 109 4.67 9.25 19.71
CA LEU A 109 3.62 9.97 20.44
C LEU A 109 3.91 11.47 20.59
N VAL A 110 5.19 11.85 20.66
CA VAL A 110 5.63 13.25 20.83
C VAL A 110 5.03 14.14 19.74
N GLN A 111 5.03 13.65 18.51
CA GLN A 111 4.47 14.40 17.39
C GLN A 111 2.96 14.59 17.51
N LEU A 112 2.24 13.60 18.04
CA LEU A 112 0.80 13.74 18.27
C LEU A 112 0.52 14.78 19.35
N GLU A 113 1.35 14.86 20.39
CA GLU A 113 1.25 15.90 21.42
C GLU A 113 1.39 17.30 20.83
N ASP A 114 2.47 17.54 20.07
CA ASP A 114 2.76 18.84 19.43
C ASP A 114 1.64 19.28 18.47
N HIS A 115 1.04 18.31 17.78
CA HIS A 115 -0.04 18.55 16.82
C HIS A 115 -1.44 18.39 17.41
N LYS A 116 -1.57 18.33 18.75
CA LYS A 116 -2.86 18.23 19.48
C LYS A 116 -3.74 17.10 18.95
N GLY A 117 -3.16 15.91 18.82
CA GLY A 117 -3.84 14.71 18.36
C GLY A 117 -4.09 14.62 16.86
N LYS A 118 -3.62 15.57 16.03
CA LYS A 118 -3.72 15.47 14.57
C LYS A 118 -2.54 14.70 13.96
N PRO A 119 -2.73 13.49 13.40
CA PRO A 119 -1.64 12.74 12.79
C PRO A 119 -1.14 13.42 11.52
N ARG A 120 0.13 13.23 11.18
CA ARG A 120 0.79 13.92 10.05
C ARG A 120 0.29 13.52 8.68
N ASN A 121 -0.09 12.26 8.50
CA ASN A 121 -0.61 11.70 7.25
C ASN A 121 -1.42 10.43 7.53
N PRO A 122 -2.26 9.97 6.59
CA PRO A 122 -3.11 8.79 6.78
C PRO A 122 -2.37 7.44 6.66
N LEU A 123 -1.10 7.42 6.23
CA LEU A 123 -0.37 6.17 5.97
C LEU A 123 0.48 5.68 7.16
N ILE A 124 0.60 6.49 8.21
CA ILE A 124 1.08 6.06 9.54
C ILE A 124 -0.08 5.51 10.38
N ASN A 125 0.23 4.73 11.42
CA ASN A 125 -0.79 4.04 12.23
C ASN A 125 -1.80 5.00 12.86
N ALA A 126 -1.33 6.11 13.44
CA ALA A 126 -2.22 7.10 14.04
C ALA A 126 -3.19 7.71 13.03
N GLY A 127 -2.71 8.02 11.81
CA GLY A 127 -3.56 8.53 10.73
C GLY A 127 -4.58 7.50 10.26
N ALA A 128 -4.14 6.24 10.11
CA ALA A 128 -5.03 5.16 9.73
C ALA A 128 -6.12 4.88 10.78
N LEU A 129 -5.83 5.02 12.07
CA LEU A 129 -6.84 4.91 13.14
C LEU A 129 -7.90 6.03 13.03
N VAL A 130 -7.49 7.26 12.71
CA VAL A 130 -8.45 8.37 12.42
C VAL A 130 -9.29 8.06 11.19
N ILE A 131 -8.69 7.51 10.13
CA ILE A 131 -9.44 7.06 8.94
C ILE A 131 -10.43 5.94 9.30
N CYS A 132 -10.04 4.98 10.13
CA CYS A 132 -10.92 3.93 10.64
C CYS A 132 -12.09 4.52 11.43
N ASP A 133 -11.85 5.49 12.33
CA ASP A 133 -12.90 6.17 13.08
C ASP A 133 -13.92 6.88 12.18
N ILE A 134 -13.44 7.59 11.14
CA ILE A 134 -14.31 8.22 10.14
C ILE A 134 -15.22 7.18 9.46
N LEU A 135 -14.68 6.01 9.12
CA LEU A 135 -15.43 4.94 8.47
C LEU A 135 -16.41 4.25 9.42
N VAL A 136 -16.04 4.07 10.70
CA VAL A 136 -16.93 3.54 11.75
C VAL A 136 -18.14 4.45 11.94
N SER A 137 -17.94 5.78 12.00
CA SER A 137 -19.08 6.71 12.09
C SER A 137 -19.95 6.71 10.85
N LYS A 138 -19.38 6.44 9.67
CA LYS A 138 -20.09 6.50 8.40
C LYS A 138 -20.94 5.26 8.12
N PHE A 139 -20.44 4.10 8.48
CA PHE A 139 -20.98 2.81 8.05
C PHE A 139 -21.42 1.98 9.25
N LYS A 140 -22.60 1.37 9.13
CA LYS A 140 -23.11 0.44 10.16
C LYS A 140 -22.22 -0.80 10.32
N ASP A 141 -21.63 -1.27 9.22
CA ASP A 141 -20.68 -2.38 9.20
C ASP A 141 -19.46 -1.97 8.36
N PRO A 142 -18.48 -1.26 8.95
CA PRO A 142 -17.33 -0.73 8.22
C PRO A 142 -16.45 -1.84 7.62
N ALA A 143 -16.38 -3.02 8.25
CA ALA A 143 -15.62 -4.16 7.74
C ALA A 143 -16.25 -4.73 6.47
N LYS A 144 -17.58 -4.88 6.44
CA LYS A 144 -18.28 -5.33 5.23
C LYS A 144 -18.18 -4.27 4.11
N GLU A 145 -18.43 -3.01 4.43
CA GLU A 145 -18.37 -1.91 3.44
C GLU A 145 -16.96 -1.75 2.85
N PHE A 146 -15.91 -1.91 3.66
CA PHE A 146 -14.54 -1.91 3.17
C PHE A 146 -14.26 -3.09 2.23
N LEU A 147 -14.73 -4.29 2.56
CA LEU A 147 -14.55 -5.47 1.71
C LEU A 147 -15.31 -5.35 0.38
N ASP A 148 -16.55 -4.88 0.42
CA ASP A 148 -17.37 -4.63 -0.77
C ASP A 148 -16.73 -3.57 -1.67
N PHE A 149 -16.18 -2.51 -1.07
CA PHE A 149 -15.39 -1.52 -1.79
C PHE A 149 -14.19 -2.17 -2.50
N VAL A 150 -13.41 -3.00 -1.82
CA VAL A 150 -12.26 -3.70 -2.42
C VAL A 150 -12.70 -4.63 -3.56
N HIS A 151 -13.77 -5.40 -3.36
CA HIS A 151 -14.33 -6.25 -4.43
C HIS A 151 -14.76 -5.44 -5.65
N SER A 152 -15.26 -4.23 -5.46
CA SER A 152 -15.68 -3.35 -6.57
C SER A 152 -14.51 -2.85 -7.44
N ILE A 153 -13.26 -2.91 -6.94
CA ILE A 153 -12.08 -2.39 -7.64
C ILE A 153 -11.13 -3.48 -8.16
N CYS A 154 -11.18 -4.71 -7.61
CA CYS A 154 -10.31 -5.82 -8.05
C CYS A 154 -11.03 -7.12 -8.39
N SER A 155 -12.36 -7.10 -8.46
CA SER A 155 -13.25 -8.27 -8.60
C SER A 155 -13.32 -9.15 -7.34
N LYS A 156 -14.46 -9.84 -7.16
CA LYS A 156 -14.79 -10.62 -5.95
C LYS A 156 -13.91 -11.85 -5.72
N ASP A 157 -13.34 -12.40 -6.78
CA ASP A 157 -12.70 -13.70 -6.67
C ASP A 157 -11.50 -13.64 -5.75
N ASN A 158 -11.59 -14.41 -4.65
CA ASN A 158 -10.48 -14.76 -3.79
C ASN A 158 -9.89 -13.63 -2.92
N VAL A 159 -10.63 -12.57 -2.60
CA VAL A 159 -10.20 -11.55 -1.62
C VAL A 159 -11.09 -11.59 -0.38
N GLY A 160 -10.50 -11.66 0.81
CA GLY A 160 -11.20 -11.76 2.08
C GLY A 160 -10.28 -11.50 3.27
N TYR A 161 -10.82 -11.51 4.48
CA TYR A 161 -10.06 -11.31 5.71
C TYR A 161 -9.50 -12.63 6.24
N ASP A 162 -8.23 -12.63 6.64
CA ASP A 162 -7.70 -13.67 7.52
C ASP A 162 -7.98 -13.29 8.98
N MET A 163 -9.02 -13.89 9.56
CA MET A 163 -9.39 -13.58 10.95
C MET A 163 -8.40 -14.15 11.97
N SER A 164 -7.50 -15.06 11.59
CA SER A 164 -6.41 -15.49 12.48
C SER A 164 -5.37 -14.38 12.63
N VAL A 165 -4.94 -13.77 11.52
CA VAL A 165 -4.05 -12.60 11.52
C VAL A 165 -4.67 -11.43 12.28
N ALA A 166 -5.96 -11.13 12.09
CA ALA A 166 -6.62 -10.06 12.83
C ALA A 166 -6.60 -10.28 14.36
N LYS A 167 -6.92 -11.50 14.80
CA LYS A 167 -6.91 -11.86 16.23
C LYS A 167 -5.50 -11.80 16.81
N SER A 168 -4.53 -12.27 16.05
CA SER A 168 -3.12 -12.23 16.42
C SER A 168 -2.62 -10.81 16.61
N GLU A 169 -2.85 -9.96 15.62
CA GLU A 169 -2.43 -8.56 15.66
C GLU A 169 -3.11 -7.82 16.82
N LYS A 170 -4.40 -8.09 17.07
CA LYS A 170 -5.12 -7.54 18.24
C LYS A 170 -4.48 -7.97 19.57
N SER A 171 -4.05 -9.23 19.70
CA SER A 171 -3.49 -9.78 20.95
C SER A 171 -2.17 -9.12 21.38
N VAL A 172 -1.39 -8.60 20.43
CA VAL A 172 -0.09 -7.93 20.66
C VAL A 172 -0.11 -6.45 20.28
N GLY A 173 -1.28 -5.91 19.93
CA GLY A 173 -1.48 -4.60 19.33
C GLY A 173 -1.35 -3.40 20.27
N TYR A 174 -0.66 -3.55 21.42
CA TYR A 174 -0.58 -2.57 22.51
C TYR A 174 -0.23 -1.15 22.04
N ARG A 175 0.66 -1.02 21.05
CA ARG A 175 1.02 0.29 20.47
C ARG A 175 -0.16 0.97 19.79
N ASN A 176 -0.93 0.23 19.00
CA ASN A 176 -2.12 0.79 18.32
C ASN A 176 -3.23 1.10 19.34
N ILE A 177 -3.37 0.28 20.39
CA ILE A 177 -4.28 0.56 21.50
C ILE A 177 -3.91 1.89 22.17
N ALA A 178 -2.65 2.05 22.57
CA ALA A 178 -2.17 3.29 23.17
C ALA A 178 -2.38 4.50 22.24
N LEU A 179 -2.08 4.37 20.95
CA LEU A 179 -2.30 5.43 19.97
C LEU A 179 -3.78 5.82 19.86
N CYS A 180 -4.70 4.85 19.80
CA CYS A 180 -6.13 5.10 19.66
C CYS A 180 -6.68 5.89 20.86
N TYR A 181 -6.36 5.43 22.08
CA TYR A 181 -6.77 6.13 23.30
C TYR A 181 -6.12 7.52 23.43
N TYR A 182 -4.87 7.66 23.00
CA TYR A 182 -4.19 8.96 23.01
C TYR A 182 -4.85 9.95 22.03
N LEU A 183 -5.20 9.52 20.83
CA LEU A 183 -5.96 10.32 19.87
C LEU A 183 -7.35 10.69 20.42
N LYS A 184 -8.01 9.77 21.16
CA LYS A 184 -9.28 10.04 21.84
C LYS A 184 -9.15 11.10 22.91
N SER A 185 -8.05 11.15 23.66
CA SER A 185 -7.83 12.21 24.66
C SER A 185 -7.66 13.61 24.05
N PHE A 186 -7.45 13.71 22.74
CA PHE A 186 -7.43 14.96 21.98
C PHE A 186 -8.71 15.16 21.13
N ASP A 187 -9.78 14.42 21.42
CA ASP A 187 -11.06 14.49 20.71
C ASP A 187 -10.97 14.18 19.20
N ASN A 188 -9.92 13.46 18.77
CA ASN A 188 -9.75 13.07 17.36
C ASN A 188 -10.13 11.59 17.11
N ILE A 189 -10.74 10.93 18.09
CA ILE A 189 -11.45 9.64 17.95
C ILE A 189 -12.81 9.82 18.60
N GLU A 190 -13.86 9.81 17.78
CA GLU A 190 -15.22 10.12 18.22
C GLU A 190 -15.93 8.86 18.74
N ASN A 191 -15.71 7.71 18.10
CA ASN A 191 -16.36 6.44 18.46
C ASN A 191 -15.65 5.73 19.62
N ASP A 192 -16.19 4.58 20.04
CA ASP A 192 -15.52 3.70 20.99
C ASP A 192 -14.17 3.23 20.41
N PRO A 193 -13.02 3.43 21.11
CA PRO A 193 -11.73 2.90 20.70
C PRO A 193 -11.74 1.41 20.32
N GLU A 194 -12.53 0.58 21.00
CA GLU A 194 -12.59 -0.86 20.71
C GLU A 194 -13.16 -1.13 19.31
N GLU A 195 -14.23 -0.43 18.92
CA GLU A 195 -14.81 -0.56 17.58
C GLU A 195 -13.84 -0.10 16.48
N VAL A 196 -13.13 1.02 16.72
CA VAL A 196 -12.12 1.55 15.79
C VAL A 196 -10.95 0.59 15.64
N LEU A 197 -10.46 0.04 16.75
CA LEU A 197 -9.34 -0.91 16.77
C LEU A 197 -9.72 -2.23 16.11
N ASP A 198 -10.93 -2.75 16.35
CA ASP A 198 -11.40 -3.97 15.73
C ASP A 198 -11.49 -3.84 14.21
N PHE A 199 -12.05 -2.73 13.72
CA PHE A 199 -12.04 -2.46 12.30
C PHE A 199 -10.62 -2.30 11.74
N TYR A 200 -9.73 -1.60 12.45
CA TYR A 200 -8.33 -1.44 12.04
C TYR A 200 -7.61 -2.79 11.87
N PHE A 201 -7.72 -3.69 12.85
CA PHE A 201 -7.07 -5.01 12.80
C PHE A 201 -7.68 -5.92 11.72
N THR A 202 -9.00 -5.90 11.54
CA THR A 202 -9.66 -6.62 10.43
C THR A 202 -9.21 -6.09 9.07
N MET A 203 -9.13 -4.77 8.90
CA MET A 203 -8.65 -4.14 7.67
C MET A 203 -7.19 -4.54 7.35
N CYS A 204 -6.31 -4.63 8.35
CA CYS A 204 -4.93 -5.07 8.18
C CYS A 204 -4.82 -6.55 7.76
N SER A 205 -5.79 -7.38 8.13
CA SER A 205 -5.79 -8.81 7.80
C SER A 205 -6.35 -9.16 6.43
N LEU A 206 -6.73 -8.17 5.61
CA LEU A 206 -7.17 -8.39 4.24
C LEU A 206 -6.11 -9.15 3.44
N GLU A 207 -6.50 -10.27 2.84
CA GLU A 207 -5.63 -11.14 2.04
C GLU A 207 -5.75 -10.85 0.56
N MET A 208 -4.61 -10.60 -0.08
CA MET A 208 -4.52 -10.40 -1.53
C MET A 208 -3.22 -11.00 -2.06
N SER A 209 -3.20 -11.35 -3.35
CA SER A 209 -1.96 -11.65 -4.09
C SER A 209 -1.38 -10.40 -4.76
N CYS A 210 -0.16 -10.49 -5.31
CA CYS A 210 0.39 -9.41 -6.16
C CYS A 210 -0.54 -9.09 -7.34
N GLU A 211 -1.12 -10.13 -7.94
CA GLU A 211 -2.11 -9.98 -9.00
C GLU A 211 -3.33 -9.16 -8.54
N ASN A 212 -3.91 -9.50 -7.38
CA ASN A 212 -5.03 -8.76 -6.82
C ASN A 212 -4.65 -7.31 -6.47
N LEU A 213 -3.49 -7.08 -5.85
CA LEU A 213 -3.02 -5.73 -5.50
C LEU A 213 -2.83 -4.85 -6.74
N SER A 214 -2.20 -5.39 -7.79
CA SER A 214 -1.98 -4.63 -9.02
C SER A 214 -3.30 -4.16 -9.65
N ARG A 215 -4.35 -5.00 -9.60
CA ARG A 215 -5.71 -4.64 -10.05
C ARG A 215 -6.36 -3.62 -9.13
N ALA A 216 -6.31 -3.83 -7.83
CA ALA A 216 -6.97 -2.99 -6.83
C ALA A 216 -6.48 -1.53 -6.88
N PHE A 217 -5.26 -1.27 -7.33
CA PHE A 217 -4.68 0.07 -7.37
C PHE A 217 -4.80 0.75 -8.75
N MET A 218 -5.43 0.12 -9.74
CA MET A 218 -5.56 0.69 -11.09
C MET A 218 -6.35 2.00 -11.14
N PHE A 219 -7.20 2.28 -10.15
CA PHE A 219 -7.91 3.55 -10.05
C PHE A 219 -6.98 4.75 -9.79
N LEU A 220 -5.77 4.51 -9.32
CA LEU A 220 -4.72 5.52 -9.15
C LEU A 220 -3.78 5.63 -10.37
N VAL A 221 -3.93 4.72 -11.33
CA VAL A 221 -3.16 4.69 -12.58
C VAL A 221 -3.95 5.30 -13.73
N LYS A 222 -5.27 5.08 -13.79
CA LYS A 222 -6.09 5.47 -14.93
C LYS A 222 -7.22 6.39 -14.49
N ASP A 223 -7.26 7.60 -15.03
CA ASP A 223 -8.38 8.52 -14.84
C ASP A 223 -9.72 7.95 -15.32
N SER A 224 -9.67 7.08 -16.33
CA SER A 224 -10.83 6.41 -16.91
C SER A 224 -11.28 5.16 -16.13
N PHE A 225 -10.65 4.85 -14.99
CA PHE A 225 -11.00 3.65 -14.22
C PHE A 225 -12.45 3.70 -13.77
N LYS A 226 -13.13 2.56 -13.88
CA LYS A 226 -14.48 2.37 -13.35
C LYS A 226 -14.53 1.10 -12.54
N THR A 227 -15.29 1.14 -11.45
CA THR A 227 -15.56 -0.04 -10.62
C THR A 227 -16.35 -1.09 -11.42
N THR A 228 -16.50 -2.29 -10.85
CA THR A 228 -17.39 -3.33 -11.40
C THR A 228 -18.84 -2.86 -11.59
N ASN A 229 -19.24 -1.82 -10.85
CA ASN A 229 -20.57 -1.22 -10.93
C ASN A 229 -20.63 -0.05 -11.93
N ASN A 230 -19.58 0.12 -12.76
CA ASN A 230 -19.45 1.19 -13.76
C ASN A 230 -19.43 2.62 -13.17
N GLU A 231 -19.07 2.76 -11.89
CA GLU A 231 -18.94 4.04 -11.21
C GLU A 231 -17.49 4.57 -11.29
N GLN A 232 -17.35 5.89 -11.43
CA GLN A 232 -16.06 6.54 -11.20
C GLN A 232 -15.80 6.57 -9.69
N LEU A 233 -14.68 5.99 -9.26
CA LEU A 233 -14.41 5.81 -7.84
C LEU A 233 -14.10 7.13 -7.12
N ILE A 234 -13.14 7.88 -7.67
CA ILE A 234 -12.70 9.20 -7.22
C ILE A 234 -12.33 10.03 -8.44
N SER A 235 -12.34 11.36 -8.31
CA SER A 235 -11.89 12.25 -9.39
C SER A 235 -10.36 12.16 -9.59
N PRO A 236 -9.83 12.46 -10.79
CA PRO A 236 -8.38 12.50 -11.09
C PRO A 236 -7.57 13.29 -10.04
N LYS A 237 -8.03 14.49 -9.68
CA LYS A 237 -7.39 15.33 -8.65
C LYS A 237 -7.27 14.65 -7.27
N LYS A 238 -8.22 13.79 -6.90
CA LYS A 238 -8.16 13.03 -5.64
C LYS A 238 -7.17 11.87 -5.77
N ALA A 239 -7.11 11.22 -6.93
CA ALA A 239 -6.11 10.18 -7.22
C ALA A 239 -4.69 10.77 -7.17
N ASP A 240 -4.45 11.94 -7.76
CA ASP A 240 -3.17 12.65 -7.70
C ASP A 240 -2.73 12.94 -6.26
N ARG A 241 -3.66 13.38 -5.41
CA ARG A 241 -3.39 13.64 -3.99
C ARG A 241 -3.04 12.37 -3.23
N ILE A 242 -3.72 11.26 -3.50
CA ILE A 242 -3.38 9.96 -2.90
C ILE A 242 -2.01 9.50 -3.38
N ASN A 243 -1.70 9.64 -4.68
CA ASN A 243 -0.39 9.33 -5.26
C ASN A 243 0.71 10.18 -4.62
N ALA A 244 0.47 11.47 -4.39
CA ALA A 244 1.42 12.34 -3.68
C ALA A 244 1.69 11.85 -2.25
N ILE A 245 0.64 11.49 -1.49
CA ILE A 245 0.79 10.94 -0.14
C ILE A 245 1.54 9.60 -0.16
N MET A 246 1.24 8.71 -1.11
CA MET A 246 1.97 7.45 -1.30
C MET A 246 3.45 7.70 -1.62
N GLN A 247 3.74 8.69 -2.46
CA GLN A 247 5.12 9.05 -2.82
C GLN A 247 5.94 9.52 -1.61
N THR A 248 5.34 10.29 -0.71
CA THR A 248 6.07 10.92 0.40
C THR A 248 5.97 10.18 1.73
N CYS A 249 4.96 9.32 1.90
CA CYS A 249 4.63 8.69 3.18
C CYS A 249 4.47 7.16 3.10
N GLY A 250 4.74 6.55 1.94
CA GLY A 250 4.39 5.16 1.65
C GLY A 250 5.26 4.07 2.30
N PHE A 251 6.49 4.39 2.69
CA PHE A 251 7.53 3.40 3.02
C PHE A 251 8.18 3.62 4.39
N TYR A 252 7.38 3.98 5.39
CA TYR A 252 7.86 4.26 6.75
C TYR A 252 8.98 5.32 6.70
N ASP A 253 10.09 5.07 7.42
CA ASP A 253 11.28 5.93 7.46
C ASP A 253 12.14 5.84 6.18
N GLU A 254 11.69 5.09 5.16
CA GLU A 254 12.37 4.91 3.86
C GLU A 254 11.64 5.59 2.70
N SER A 255 10.61 6.39 2.95
CA SER A 255 9.81 7.03 1.89
C SER A 255 10.65 7.92 0.96
N GLY A 256 11.58 8.71 1.50
CA GLY A 256 12.48 9.53 0.69
C GLY A 256 13.47 8.72 -0.14
N GLU A 257 13.99 7.62 0.43
CA GLU A 257 14.94 6.74 -0.26
C GLU A 257 14.24 5.92 -1.36
N PHE A 258 13.01 5.45 -1.12
CA PHE A 258 12.18 4.84 -2.17
C PHE A 258 11.91 5.82 -3.32
N ALA A 259 11.54 7.07 -2.99
CA ALA A 259 11.34 8.10 -4.01
C ALA A 259 12.60 8.35 -4.84
N PHE A 260 13.77 8.38 -4.21
CA PHE A 260 15.05 8.59 -4.88
C PHE A 260 15.49 7.39 -5.75
N MET A 261 15.35 6.17 -5.23
CA MET A 261 15.87 4.95 -5.88
C MET A 261 14.90 4.35 -6.91
N VAL A 262 13.58 4.46 -6.67
CA VAL A 262 12.54 3.84 -7.50
C VAL A 262 11.74 4.89 -8.26
N GLY A 263 11.50 6.07 -7.69
CA GLY A 263 10.81 7.16 -8.39
C GLY A 263 9.37 6.85 -8.78
N LEU A 264 8.63 6.15 -7.91
CA LEU A 264 7.20 5.85 -8.07
C LEU A 264 6.44 6.13 -6.76
N PRO A 265 5.15 6.51 -6.82
CA PRO A 265 4.24 6.37 -5.71
C PRO A 265 4.07 4.90 -5.31
N GLY A 266 4.05 4.61 -4.01
CA GLY A 266 3.82 3.24 -3.54
C GLY A 266 3.45 3.14 -2.06
N LYS A 267 3.17 1.91 -1.62
CA LYS A 267 2.94 1.57 -0.22
C LYS A 267 3.47 0.18 0.07
N SER A 268 4.22 0.04 1.16
CA SER A 268 4.64 -1.25 1.71
C SER A 268 3.76 -1.73 2.86
N GLY A 269 3.79 -3.03 3.13
CA GLY A 269 3.16 -3.67 4.27
C GLY A 269 4.11 -4.64 4.96
N VAL A 270 3.97 -4.78 6.28
CA VAL A 270 4.79 -5.71 7.09
C VAL A 270 4.54 -7.18 6.75
N GLY A 271 3.49 -7.50 6.01
CA GLY A 271 3.30 -8.81 5.38
C GLY A 271 4.27 -9.08 4.22
N GLY A 272 5.20 -8.16 3.92
CA GLY A 272 6.21 -8.31 2.85
C GLY A 272 5.75 -7.84 1.47
N GLY A 273 4.55 -7.26 1.38
CA GLY A 273 4.01 -6.73 0.12
C GLY A 273 4.47 -5.30 -0.13
N ILE A 274 4.64 -4.95 -1.40
CA ILE A 274 4.77 -3.58 -1.87
C ILE A 274 3.90 -3.42 -3.12
N VAL A 275 3.10 -2.36 -3.16
CA VAL A 275 2.46 -1.88 -4.40
C VAL A 275 3.09 -0.55 -4.79
N ALA A 276 3.43 -0.39 -6.06
CA ALA A 276 3.94 0.83 -6.64
C ALA A 276 3.30 1.07 -8.00
N LEU A 277 3.18 2.32 -8.43
CA LEU A 277 2.46 2.63 -9.66
C LEU A 277 3.08 3.81 -10.39
N HIS A 278 2.91 3.82 -11.71
CA HIS A 278 3.22 4.96 -12.57
C HIS A 278 1.90 5.45 -13.17
N PRO A 279 1.47 6.69 -12.88
CA PRO A 279 0.26 7.25 -13.47
C PRO A 279 0.25 7.11 -15.00
N GLU A 280 -0.89 6.74 -15.56
CA GLU A 280 -1.13 6.50 -16.98
C GLU A 280 -0.31 5.36 -17.64
N LYS A 281 0.53 4.63 -16.89
CA LYS A 281 1.36 3.55 -17.44
C LYS A 281 1.07 2.18 -16.85
N TYR A 282 1.21 1.99 -15.53
CA TYR A 282 1.07 0.67 -14.90
C TYR A 282 0.92 0.72 -13.38
N CYS A 283 0.46 -0.39 -12.82
CA CYS A 283 0.59 -0.76 -11.41
C CYS A 283 1.45 -2.02 -11.30
N ILE A 284 2.41 -2.04 -10.38
CA ILE A 284 3.28 -3.20 -10.09
C ILE A 284 3.19 -3.55 -8.61
N ALA A 285 3.02 -4.83 -8.32
CA ALA A 285 3.03 -5.36 -6.97
C ALA A 285 4.12 -6.43 -6.84
N VAL A 286 4.85 -6.39 -5.74
CA VAL A 286 5.88 -7.36 -5.38
C VAL A 286 5.61 -7.88 -3.97
N TRP A 287 5.92 -9.14 -3.72
CA TRP A 287 5.78 -9.74 -2.41
C TRP A 287 6.96 -10.63 -2.10
N SER A 288 7.64 -10.35 -0.99
CA SER A 288 8.59 -11.25 -0.35
C SER A 288 8.59 -11.00 1.17
N PRO A 289 8.40 -12.03 2.02
CA PRO A 289 8.10 -11.84 3.44
C PRO A 289 9.20 -11.15 4.26
N LEU A 290 10.47 -11.36 3.93
CA LEU A 290 11.60 -10.86 4.71
C LEU A 290 11.77 -9.34 4.54
N LEU A 291 11.76 -8.63 5.67
CA LEU A 291 11.80 -7.16 5.76
C LEU A 291 13.20 -6.66 6.06
N ASN A 292 13.58 -5.52 5.49
CA ASN A 292 14.76 -4.78 5.87
C ASN A 292 14.59 -4.12 7.26
N LYS A 293 15.65 -3.47 7.75
CA LYS A 293 15.65 -2.79 9.07
C LYS A 293 14.60 -1.68 9.22
N LYS A 294 14.03 -1.17 8.12
CA LYS A 294 12.99 -0.13 8.10
C LYS A 294 11.58 -0.69 7.89
N GLY A 295 11.42 -2.02 7.87
CA GLY A 295 10.13 -2.70 7.78
C GLY A 295 9.58 -2.86 6.36
N ASN A 296 10.41 -2.69 5.32
CA ASN A 296 10.02 -2.87 3.91
C ASN A 296 10.58 -4.20 3.36
N SER A 297 9.86 -4.86 2.45
CA SER A 297 10.34 -6.10 1.83
C SER A 297 11.72 -5.92 1.18
N TYR A 298 12.74 -6.66 1.64
CA TYR A 298 14.12 -6.49 1.18
C TYR A 298 14.27 -6.82 -0.31
N ARG A 299 13.77 -7.99 -0.74
CA ARG A 299 13.73 -8.38 -2.17
C ARG A 299 12.81 -7.47 -2.97
N GLY A 300 11.66 -7.08 -2.41
CA GLY A 300 10.69 -6.22 -3.09
C GLY A 300 11.25 -4.84 -3.46
N MET A 301 11.96 -4.19 -2.53
CA MET A 301 12.60 -2.89 -2.78
C MET A 301 13.62 -2.97 -3.93
N LYS A 302 14.50 -3.97 -3.91
CA LYS A 302 15.49 -4.18 -4.97
C LYS A 302 14.85 -4.50 -6.32
N ALA A 303 13.81 -5.33 -6.33
CA ALA A 303 13.11 -5.70 -7.55
C ALA A 303 12.49 -4.46 -8.24
N LEU A 304 11.87 -3.57 -7.48
CA LEU A 304 11.28 -2.34 -8.00
C LEU A 304 12.34 -1.34 -8.50
N GLN A 305 13.47 -1.24 -7.81
CA GLN A 305 14.62 -0.45 -8.28
C GLN A 305 15.17 -1.00 -9.61
N GLN A 306 15.40 -2.31 -9.70
CA GLN A 306 15.86 -2.93 -10.96
C GLN A 306 14.86 -2.76 -12.08
N PHE A 307 13.55 -2.88 -11.79
CA PHE A 307 12.48 -2.70 -12.76
C PHE A 307 12.49 -1.29 -13.37
N THR A 308 12.46 -0.26 -12.53
CA THR A 308 12.44 1.14 -12.99
C THR A 308 13.74 1.53 -13.71
N THR A 309 14.89 0.98 -13.28
CA THR A 309 16.18 1.14 -13.97
C THR A 309 16.18 0.50 -15.35
N LYS A 310 15.77 -0.77 -15.48
CA LYS A 310 15.75 -1.51 -16.77
C LYS A 310 14.74 -0.92 -17.75
N THR A 311 13.62 -0.40 -17.24
CA THR A 311 12.53 0.12 -18.08
C THR A 311 12.61 1.63 -18.33
N GLU A 312 13.54 2.33 -17.68
CA GLU A 312 13.64 3.81 -17.68
C GLU A 312 12.28 4.47 -17.38
N SER A 313 11.58 3.96 -16.36
CA SER A 313 10.19 4.32 -16.08
C SER A 313 10.00 4.79 -14.64
N THR A 314 10.47 6.00 -14.39
CA THR A 314 10.22 6.80 -13.19
C THR A 314 9.18 7.89 -13.48
N ILE A 315 8.58 8.48 -12.44
CA ILE A 315 7.74 9.68 -12.59
C ILE A 315 8.54 10.99 -12.67
N PHE A 316 9.86 10.91 -12.45
CA PHE A 316 10.82 12.02 -12.54
C PHE A 316 11.65 11.91 -13.82
#